data_AF-A0A2E1Q0W9-F1
#
_entry.id   AF-A0A2E1Q0W9-F1
#
_cell.length_a   1.000
_cell.length_b   1.000
_cell.length_c   1.000
_cell.angle_alpha   90.00
_cell.angle_beta   90.00
_cell.angle_gamma   90.00
#
_symmetry.space_group_name_H-M   'P 1'
#
loop_
_entity.id
_entity.type
_entity.pdbx_description
1 polymer ?
#
loop_
_entity_poly.entity_id
_entity_poly.type
_entity_poly.pdbx_seq_one_letter_code
_entity_poly.pdbx_strand_id
1 'polypeptide(L)' 'MLRTANYQCQYPGCESRQFLQIDHIFPVRLGGDQRRSNLQVLCASHNLHKG' A
#
# COMPACT_ATOMS: atom_id res chain seq x y z
N MET A 1 10.59 -1.24 -1.29
CA MET A 1 9.20 -0.85 -1.00
C MET A 1 9.01 0.63 -1.27
N LEU A 2 9.25 1.55 -0.34
CA LEU A 2 9.01 3.00 -0.57
C LEU A 2 9.81 3.57 -1.75
N ARG A 3 11.10 3.23 -1.87
CA ARG A 3 11.92 3.61 -3.03
C ARG A 3 11.37 3.05 -4.35
N THR A 4 10.85 1.82 -4.33
CA THR A 4 10.26 1.14 -5.49
C THR A 4 8.93 1.78 -5.91
N ALA A 5 8.20 2.34 -4.94
CA ALA A 5 6.97 3.11 -5.16
C ALA A 5 7.24 4.60 -5.44
N ASN A 6 8.50 5.01 -5.68
CA ASN A 6 8.89 6.41 -5.87
C ASN A 6 8.40 7.37 -4.76
N TYR A 7 8.26 6.86 -3.53
CA TYR A 7 7.67 7.60 -2.41
C TYR A 7 6.29 8.20 -2.76
N GLN A 8 5.47 7.44 -3.49
CA GLN A 8 4.13 7.81 -3.91
C GLN A 8 3.14 6.69 -3.58
N CYS A 9 1.91 7.08 -3.24
CA CYS A 9 0.78 6.18 -3.13
C CYS A 9 0.57 5.42 -4.45
N GLN A 10 0.40 4.11 -4.39
CA GLN A 10 0.19 3.25 -5.56
C GLN A 10 -1.30 3.10 -5.93
N TYR A 11 -2.19 3.78 -5.22
CA TYR A 11 -3.61 3.80 -5.56
C TYR A 11 -3.84 4.54 -6.89
N PRO A 12 -4.62 3.99 -7.84
CA PRO A 12 -4.88 4.63 -9.13
C PRO A 12 -5.43 6.06 -8.98
N GLY A 13 -4.78 7.03 -9.62
CA GLY A 13 -5.18 8.44 -9.55
C GLY A 13 -4.74 9.19 -8.29
N CYS A 14 -3.93 8.58 -7.41
CA CYS A 14 -3.38 9.24 -6.24
C CYS A 14 -1.92 9.68 -6.44
N GLU A 15 -1.65 10.96 -6.16
CA GLU A 15 -0.30 11.53 -6.21
C GLU A 15 0.28 11.84 -4.81
N SER A 16 -0.39 11.36 -3.76
CA SER A 16 0.06 11.62 -2.40
C SER A 16 1.43 10.99 -2.13
N ARG A 17 2.34 11.80 -1.60
CA ARG A 17 3.70 11.40 -1.17
C ARG A 17 3.88 11.48 0.35
N GLN A 18 2.82 11.81 1.06
CA GLN A 18 2.83 12.05 2.50
C GLN A 18 2.08 10.94 3.24
N PHE A 19 2.50 10.69 4.48
CA PHE A 19 1.87 9.71 5.37
C PHE A 19 1.69 8.34 4.69
N LEU A 20 2.73 7.88 3.99
CA LEU A 20 2.72 6.61 3.28
C LEU A 20 2.83 5.45 4.27
N GLN A 21 2.06 4.41 4.02
CA GLN A 21 1.96 3.19 4.81
C GLN A 21 2.12 1.99 3.89
N ILE A 22 2.70 0.92 4.42
CA ILE A 22 2.83 -0.36 3.70
C ILE A 22 1.67 -1.24 4.13
N ASP A 23 0.96 -1.79 3.15
CA ASP A 23 -0.23 -2.61 3.36
C ASP A 23 -0.22 -3.84 2.44
N HIS A 24 -0.97 -4.88 2.82
CA HIS A 24 -1.11 -6.09 2.01
C HIS A 24 -2.16 -5.89 0.93
N ILE A 25 -1.79 -6.12 -0.34
CA ILE A 25 -2.72 -6.11 -1.48
C ILE A 25 -3.86 -7.09 -1.21
N PHE A 26 -3.51 -8.34 -0.88
CA PHE A 26 -4.45 -9.35 -0.41
C PHE A 26 -4.24 -9.61 1.10
N PRO A 27 -5.26 -9.42 1.96
CA PRO A 27 -5.10 -9.58 3.40
C PRO A 27 -4.67 -10.99 3.80
N VAL A 28 -3.72 -11.07 4.75
CA VAL A 28 -3.22 -12.36 5.29
C VAL A 28 -4.34 -13.22 5.86
N ARG A 29 -5.30 -12.59 6.55
CA ARG A 29 -6.47 -13.26 7.14
C ARG A 29 -7.37 -13.93 6.11
N LEU A 30 -7.27 -13.55 4.83
CA LEU A 30 -8.02 -14.12 3.71
C LEU A 30 -7.18 -15.07 2.85
N GLY A 31 -5.95 -15.40 3.27
CA GLY A 31 -5.03 -16.26 2.53
C GLY A 31 -3.92 -15.51 1.79
N GLY A 32 -3.76 -14.21 2.04
CA GLY A 32 -2.61 -13.44 1.56
C GLY A 32 -1.29 -13.83 2.22
N ASP A 33 -0.19 -13.48 1.57
CA ASP A 33 1.15 -13.78 2.05
C ASP A 33 1.93 -12.52 2.45
N GLN A 34 3.05 -12.71 3.12
CA GLN A 34 3.94 -11.63 3.56
C GLN A 34 5.01 -11.27 2.52
N ARG A 35 4.93 -11.82 1.30
CA ARG A 35 5.95 -11.61 0.27
C ARG A 35 5.85 -10.18 -0.24
N ARG A 36 6.98 -9.67 -0.72
CA ARG A 36 7.05 -8.33 -1.31
C ARG A 36 6.08 -8.14 -2.49
N SER A 37 5.73 -9.20 -3.20
CA SER A 37 4.73 -9.17 -4.28
C SER A 37 3.32 -8.87 -3.79
N ASN A 38 3.00 -9.16 -2.52
CA ASN A 38 1.69 -8.90 -1.93
C ASN A 38 1.66 -7.61 -1.10
N LEU A 39 2.69 -6.76 -1.17
CA LEU A 39 2.75 -5.50 -0.44
C LEU A 39 2.61 -4.32 -1.39
N GLN A 40 1.87 -3.31 -0.97
CA GLN A 40 1.66 -2.04 -1.66
C GLN A 40 1.93 -0.86 -0.72
N VAL A 41 2.16 0.31 -1.31
CA VAL A 41 2.31 1.58 -0.58
C VAL A 41 1.06 2.42 -0.80
N LEU A 42 0.36 2.78 0.27
CA LEU A 42 -0.82 3.62 0.27
C LEU A 42 -0.62 4.85 1.15
N CYS A 43 -1.25 5.98 0.84
CA CYS A 43 -1.31 7.08 1.82
C CYS A 43 -2.28 6.72 2.95
N ALA A 44 -2.18 7.42 4.09
CA ALA A 44 -3.04 7.19 5.25
C ALA A 44 -4.54 7.21 4.91
N SER A 45 -4.98 8.09 4.00
CA SER A 45 -6.38 8.13 3.55
C SER A 45 -6.80 6.84 2.84
N HIS A 46 -6.04 6.39 1.84
CA HIS A 46 -6.38 5.17 1.09
C HIS A 46 -6.22 3.91 1.94
N ASN A 47 -5.24 3.87 2.82
CA ASN A 47 -5.07 2.76 3.75
C ASN A 47 -6.27 2.65 4.72
N LEU A 48 -6.76 3.79 5.22
CA LEU A 48 -7.95 3.84 6.07
C LEU A 48 -9.21 3.37 5.35
N HIS A 49 -9.40 3.76 4.08
CA HIS A 49 -10.57 3.33 3.29
C HIS A 49 -10.53 1.84 2.89
N LYS A 50 -9.35 1.21 2.92
CA LYS A 50 -9.18 -0.20 2.59
C LYS A 50 -9.43 -1.14 3.76
N GLY A 51 -9.15 -0.68 4.99
CA GLY A 51 -9.24 -1.47 6.24
C GLY A 51 -10.68 -1.70 6.69
#